data_AF-A0A7X9M2Q8-F1
#
_entry.id   AF-A0A7X9M2Q8-F1
#
_cell.length_a   1.000
_cell.length_b   1.000
_cell.length_c   1.000
_cell.angle_alpha   90.00
_cell.angle_beta   90.00
_cell.angle_gamma   90.00
#
_symmetry.space_group_name_H-M   'P 1'
#
loop_
_entity.id
_entity.type
_entity.pdbx_description
1 polymer ?
#
loop_
_entity_poly.entity_id
_entity_poly.type
_entity_poly.pdbx_seq_one_letter_code
_entity_poly.pdbx_strand_id
1 'polypeptide(L)'
;MFDFLFDLLGTFFYGGRTGLNTKKIDKNIELLILQGWFNRIYEDEKYRKLFLTNKKVRAYLQSNFRVKKIIRNEKDQKTLLDFLDKQLNR
;
A
#
# COMPACT_ATOMS: atom_id res chain seq x y z
N MET A 1 -4.91 -14.77 18.91
CA MET A 1 -5.03 -15.85 17.92
C MET A 1 -4.65 -15.27 16.56
N PHE A 2 -3.49 -15.69 16.04
CA PHE A 2 -2.77 -15.08 14.91
C PHE A 2 -3.29 -15.55 13.53
N ASP A 3 -4.61 -15.69 13.36
CA ASP A 3 -5.19 -16.25 12.13
C ASP A 3 -5.59 -15.20 11.08
N PHE A 4 -5.69 -13.91 11.45
CA PHE A 4 -6.14 -12.86 10.53
C PHE A 4 -5.06 -12.41 9.52
N LEU A 5 -3.78 -12.60 9.84
CA LEU A 5 -2.66 -12.21 8.97
C LEU A 5 -2.40 -13.23 7.84
N PHE A 6 -2.74 -14.50 8.04
CA PHE A 6 -2.56 -15.52 7.01
C PHE A 6 -3.70 -15.55 5.99
N ASP A 7 -4.94 -15.21 6.37
CA ASP A 7 -6.05 -15.09 5.40
C ASP A 7 -5.91 -13.88 4.46
N LEU A 8 -5.35 -12.78 4.97
CA LEU A 8 -5.11 -11.57 4.17
C LEU A 8 -3.96 -11.75 3.16
N LEU A 9 -3.05 -12.68 3.39
CA LEU A 9 -1.96 -12.98 2.44
C LEU A 9 -2.28 -14.19 1.56
N GLY A 10 -2.96 -15.22 2.08
CA GLY A 10 -3.30 -16.45 1.34
C GLY A 10 -4.23 -16.22 0.15
N THR A 11 -5.15 -15.25 0.26
CA THR A 11 -6.13 -14.95 -0.80
C THR A 11 -5.57 -14.04 -1.92
N PHE A 12 -4.53 -13.24 -1.64
CA PHE A 12 -3.94 -12.33 -2.64
C PHE A 12 -3.06 -13.05 -3.69
N PHE A 13 -2.73 -14.33 -3.48
CA PHE A 13 -1.91 -15.12 -4.40
C PHE A 13 -2.71 -16.16 -5.21
N TYR A 14 -3.98 -16.41 -4.90
CA TYR A 14 -4.84 -17.37 -5.61
C TYR A 14 -5.95 -16.65 -6.39
N GLY A 15 -5.63 -16.08 -7.56
CA GLY A 15 -6.69 -15.53 -8.41
C GLY A 15 -6.22 -14.66 -9.57
N GLY A 16 -5.55 -15.25 -10.56
CA GLY A 16 -5.47 -14.69 -11.91
C GLY A 16 -4.10 -14.17 -12.31
N ARG A 17 -3.59 -14.73 -13.42
CA ARG A 17 -2.37 -14.35 -14.17
C ARG A 17 -2.49 -12.97 -14.83
N THR A 18 -2.88 -11.93 -14.09
CA THR A 18 -2.93 -10.55 -14.59
C THR A 18 -1.94 -9.71 -13.81
N GLY A 19 -0.97 -9.12 -14.50
CA GLY A 19 0.03 -8.25 -13.89
C GLY A 19 -0.59 -7.06 -13.14
N LEU A 20 0.24 -6.34 -12.39
CA LEU A 20 -0.19 -5.13 -11.70
C LEU A 20 -0.72 -4.08 -12.70
N ASN A 21 -1.88 -3.50 -12.41
CA ASN A 21 -2.39 -2.34 -13.14
C ASN A 21 -1.68 -1.08 -12.63
N THR A 22 -0.52 -0.78 -13.21
CA THR A 22 0.34 0.34 -12.82
C THR A 22 -0.40 1.67 -12.86
N LYS A 23 -1.14 1.96 -13.94
CA LYS A 23 -1.95 3.19 -14.05
C LYS A 23 -2.94 3.36 -12.90
N LYS A 24 -3.57 2.28 -12.44
CA LYS A 24 -4.49 2.32 -11.29
C LYS A 24 -3.75 2.57 -9.98
N ILE A 25 -2.60 1.93 -9.81
CA ILE A 25 -1.75 2.10 -8.63
C ILE A 25 -1.25 3.53 -8.55
N ASP A 26 -0.76 4.09 -9.65
CA ASP A 26 -0.21 5.44 -9.70
C ASP A 26 -1.29 6.49 -9.38
N LYS A 27 -2.50 6.36 -9.94
CA LYS A 27 -3.66 7.18 -9.55
C LYS A 27 -4.00 7.09 -8.07
N ASN A 28 -3.90 5.90 -7.48
CA ASN A 28 -4.15 5.73 -6.05
C ASN A 28 -3.04 6.34 -5.18
N ILE A 29 -1.79 6.30 -5.65
CA ILE A 29 -0.67 6.99 -5.00
C ILE A 29 -0.88 8.50 -5.07
N GLU A 30 -1.26 9.05 -6.24
CA GLU A 30 -1.60 10.46 -6.40
C GLU A 30 -2.71 10.90 -5.42
N LEU A 31 -3.77 10.10 -5.27
CA LEU A 31 -4.83 10.37 -4.28
C LEU A 31 -4.33 10.41 -2.84
N LEU A 32 -3.36 9.55 -2.50
CA LEU A 32 -2.74 9.56 -1.18
C LEU A 32 -1.81 10.76 -1.01
N ILE A 33 -1.04 11.16 -2.03
CA ILE A 33 -0.16 12.34 -2.02
C ILE A 33 -0.94 13.63 -1.68
N LEU A 34 -2.20 13.74 -2.11
CA LEU A 34 -3.06 14.87 -1.73
C LEU A 34 -3.35 14.95 -0.21
N GLN A 35 -3.09 13.88 0.55
CA GLN A 35 -3.21 13.89 2.00
C GLN A 35 -1.92 14.38 2.64
N GLY A 36 -1.99 15.46 3.41
CA GLY A 36 -0.79 16.10 3.99
C GLY A 36 0.08 15.16 4.86
N TRP A 37 -0.52 14.18 5.55
CA TRP A 37 0.24 13.20 6.32
C TRP A 37 1.01 12.23 5.42
N PHE A 38 0.42 11.81 4.30
CA PHE A 38 1.04 10.88 3.36
C PHE A 38 2.09 11.56 2.50
N ASN A 39 1.87 12.82 2.10
CA ASN A 39 2.85 13.57 1.31
C ASN A 39 4.23 13.62 2.00
N ARG A 40 4.25 13.84 3.32
CA ARG A 40 5.48 13.85 4.13
C ARG A 40 6.25 12.52 4.05
N ILE A 41 5.52 11.40 3.98
CA ILE A 41 6.11 10.06 3.83
C ILE A 41 6.58 9.86 2.38
N TYR A 42 5.83 10.34 1.40
CA TYR A 42 6.18 10.20 0.00
C TYR A 42 7.41 11.02 -0.41
N GLU A 43 7.60 12.20 0.19
CA GLU A 43 8.77 13.05 -0.05
C GLU A 43 10.06 12.45 0.52
N ASP A 44 9.96 11.70 1.62
CA ASP A 44 11.08 10.97 2.20
C ASP A 44 11.58 9.88 1.24
N GLU A 45 12.82 10.05 0.78
CA GLU A 45 13.43 9.22 -0.25
C GLU A 45 13.41 7.73 0.08
N LYS A 46 13.57 7.36 1.36
CA LYS A 46 13.56 5.94 1.77
C LYS A 46 12.23 5.28 1.43
N TYR A 47 11.12 5.97 1.69
CA TYR A 47 9.78 5.47 1.42
C TYR A 47 9.39 5.67 -0.04
N ARG A 48 9.79 6.79 -0.67
CA ARG A 48 9.48 7.08 -2.07
C ARG A 48 9.83 5.92 -2.99
N LYS A 49 11.02 5.33 -2.81
CA LYS A 49 11.50 4.18 -3.60
C LYS A 49 10.57 2.96 -3.51
N LEU A 50 9.91 2.74 -2.36
CA LEU A 50 8.98 1.63 -2.18
C LEU A 50 7.75 1.78 -3.08
N PHE A 51 7.19 2.98 -3.18
CA PHE A 51 6.02 3.23 -4.02
C PHE A 51 6.33 3.06 -5.52
N LEU A 52 7.57 3.27 -5.93
CA LEU A 52 8.02 3.13 -7.32
C LEU A 52 8.37 1.69 -7.70
N THR A 53 9.09 0.98 -6.82
CA THR A 53 9.76 -0.27 -7.20
C THR A 53 9.33 -1.50 -6.40
N ASN A 54 8.79 -1.32 -5.18
CA ASN A 54 8.43 -2.46 -4.35
C ASN A 54 7.09 -3.07 -4.80
N LYS A 55 7.16 -4.26 -5.41
CA LYS A 55 5.99 -4.98 -5.95
C LYS A 55 4.90 -5.22 -4.90
N LYS A 56 5.26 -5.49 -3.63
CA LYS A 56 4.30 -5.74 -2.55
C LYS A 56 3.56 -4.45 -2.19
N VAL A 57 4.28 -3.34 -2.09
CA VAL A 57 3.67 -2.02 -1.85
C VAL A 57 2.75 -1.62 -2.99
N ARG A 58 3.21 -1.78 -4.23
CA ARG A 58 2.39 -1.48 -5.42
C ARG A 58 1.15 -2.36 -5.51
N ALA A 59 1.27 -3.67 -5.25
CA ALA A 59 0.12 -4.58 -5.17
C ALA A 59 -0.88 -4.17 -4.08
N TYR A 60 -0.37 -3.76 -2.91
CA TYR A 60 -1.20 -3.29 -1.79
C TYR A 60 -2.02 -2.05 -2.19
N LEU A 61 -1.44 -1.12 -2.94
CA LEU A 61 -2.10 0.12 -3.36
C LEU A 61 -2.99 -0.02 -4.59
N GLN A 62 -3.07 -1.20 -5.22
CA GLN A 62 -3.95 -1.43 -6.38
C GLN A 62 -5.45 -1.35 -6.04
N SER A 63 -5.84 -1.54 -4.77
CA SER A 63 -7.25 -1.55 -4.35
C SER A 63 -7.77 -0.14 -4.03
N ASN A 64 -8.67 0.37 -4.87
CA ASN A 64 -9.32 1.67 -4.66
C ASN A 64 -10.11 1.71 -3.34
N PHE A 65 -10.76 0.60 -2.97
CA PHE A 65 -11.48 0.49 -1.70
C PHE A 65 -10.54 0.68 -0.52
N ARG A 66 -9.39 -0.02 -0.54
CA ARG A 66 -8.37 0.08 0.50
C ARG A 66 -7.81 1.49 0.61
N VAL A 67 -7.49 2.12 -0.52
CA VAL A 67 -6.94 3.49 -0.56
C VAL A 67 -7.94 4.50 0.02
N LYS A 68 -9.22 4.41 -0.37
CA LYS A 68 -10.27 5.25 0.22
C LYS A 68 -10.42 5.01 1.73
N LYS A 69 -10.24 3.79 2.20
CA LYS A 69 -10.27 3.45 3.63
C LYS A 69 -9.09 4.05 4.39
N ILE A 70 -7.88 3.95 3.83
CA ILE A 70 -6.66 4.59 4.34
C ILE A 70 -6.84 6.11 4.48
N ILE A 71 -7.39 6.77 3.46
CA ILE A 71 -7.64 8.21 3.50
C ILE A 71 -8.56 8.59 4.67
N ARG A 72 -9.59 7.78 4.96
CA ARG A 72 -10.65 8.10 5.91
C ARG A 72 -10.39 7.65 7.35
N ASN A 73 -9.42 6.77 7.59
CA ASN A 73 -9.28 6.10 8.88
C ASN A 73 -7.81 6.02 9.35
N GLU A 74 -7.50 6.65 10.47
CA GLU A 74 -6.16 6.67 11.07
C GLU A 74 -5.59 5.29 11.38
N LYS A 75 -6.41 4.30 11.75
CA LYS A 75 -5.96 2.92 11.99
C LYS A 75 -5.44 2.29 10.71
N ASP A 76 -6.12 2.53 9.59
CA ASP A 76 -5.67 2.04 8.28
C ASP A 76 -4.44 2.83 7.77
N GLN A 77 -4.31 4.11 8.14
CA GLN A 77 -3.08 4.89 7.90
C GLN A 77 -1.88 4.28 8.65
N LYS A 78 -2.04 4.01 9.96
CA LYS A 78 -1.01 3.34 10.77
C LYS A 78 -0.66 1.96 10.22
N THR A 79 -1.67 1.21 9.78
CA THR A 79 -1.44 -0.10 9.14
C THR A 79 -0.61 0.02 7.86
N LEU A 80 -0.84 1.05 7.05
CA LEU A 80 0.00 1.32 5.88
C LEU A 80 1.43 1.66 6.30
N LEU A 81 1.60 2.52 7.30
CA LEU A 81 2.92 2.91 7.82
C LEU A 81 3.73 1.70 8.31
N ASP A 82 3.13 0.87 9.18
CA ASP A 82 3.76 -0.35 9.68
C ASP A 82 4.15 -1.30 8.54
N PHE A 83 3.33 -1.36 7.49
CA PHE A 83 3.60 -2.17 6.32
C PHE A 83 4.78 -1.64 5.50
N LEU A 84 4.89 -0.31 5.34
CA LEU A 84 6.02 0.35 4.66
C LEU A 84 7.32 0.14 5.44
N ASP A 85 7.32 0.32 6.75
CA ASP A 85 8.50 0.07 7.60
C ASP A 85 8.97 -1.39 7.49
N LYS A 86 8.03 -2.34 7.47
CA LYS A 86 8.35 -3.76 7.21
C LYS A 86 8.92 -4.02 5.82
N GLN A 87 8.65 -3.16 4.83
CA GLN A 87 9.24 -3.29 3.49
C GLN A 87 10.56 -2.53 3.34
N LEU A 88 10.85 -1.55 4.20
CA LEU A 88 12.17 -0.90 4.25
C LEU A 88 13.24 -1.83 4.82
N ASN A 89 12.90 -2.59 5.86
CA ASN A 89 13.84 -3.45 6.59
C ASN A 89 13.99 -4.85 5.97
N ARG A 90 13.64 -5.02 4.69
CA ARG A 90 13.68 -6.29 3.95
C ARG A 90 14.56 -6.16 2.73
#